data_AF-A0A3M1F1P8-F1
#
_entry.id   AF-A0A3M1F1P8-F1
#
_cell.length_a   1.000
_cell.length_b   1.000
_cell.length_c   1.000
_cell.angle_alpha   90.00
_cell.angle_beta   90.00
_cell.angle_gamma   90.00
#
_symmetry.space_group_name_H-M   'P 1'
#
loop_
_entity.id
_entity.type
_entity.pdbx_description
1 polymer ?
#
loop_
_entity_poly.entity_id
_entity_poly.type
_entity_poly.pdbx_seq_one_letter_code
_entity_poly.pdbx_strand_id
1 'polypeptide(L)'
;MPIFTQAVEPSADVAEARARFLADLHAWITDCMARYGDAPATDVHDQGTYITGWEPYLRATGDREVLAFITRTRDRIRDHFVTTDQWRHGYWRMQEAHHGTEHFELFLGMLSRVAPSDSETRRQLFDAAEHMGNWSAEAPPWFDWERRRFRSLFFGTDGVRLEPGMDVNTPDHLRCVNICLLAFDAFPNDRRFLDLAVVYMDEWAQAILAGERLPLALTPTGALHDFAGPDEAVYRAFAGEAPDLHGAVDRAENFLTSDGVNTFLRLWQETGHQPFRQAAERILDPLVTQLADPDAGAAAGAVRAYRQWTGDTRYDAAVLDAVADLDPFAVGSLGLDTDFRLGHRPSGVGKRSDMPRWLEDGAPRRCNPITLSVAAEIRGDR
;
A
#
# COMPACT_ATOMS: atom_id res chain seq x y z
N MET A 1 -13.84 26.04 -15.40
CA MET A 1 -12.44 25.94 -14.92
C MET A 1 -11.78 24.78 -15.67
N PRO A 2 -10.45 24.67 -15.74
CA PRO A 2 -9.82 23.80 -16.72
C PRO A 2 -9.98 22.32 -16.35
N ILE A 3 -10.90 21.65 -17.04
CA ILE A 3 -10.78 20.21 -17.26
C ILE A 3 -9.57 20.04 -18.19
N PHE A 4 -8.58 19.26 -17.77
CA PHE A 4 -7.46 18.89 -18.62
C PHE A 4 -7.92 17.75 -19.52
N THR A 5 -7.70 17.85 -20.83
CA THR A 5 -8.09 16.83 -21.81
C THR A 5 -6.92 16.50 -22.72
N GLN A 6 -6.70 15.21 -22.97
CA GLN A 6 -5.70 14.69 -23.90
C GLN A 6 -6.38 13.72 -24.88
N ALA A 7 -6.06 13.83 -26.17
CA ALA A 7 -6.53 12.87 -27.17
C ALA A 7 -5.81 11.53 -26.97
N VAL A 8 -6.52 10.42 -27.16
CA VAL A 8 -5.94 9.08 -27.15
C VAL A 8 -5.44 8.77 -28.56
N GLU A 9 -4.13 8.62 -28.72
CA GLU A 9 -3.54 8.11 -29.95
C GLU A 9 -3.32 6.59 -29.81
N PRO A 10 -4.02 5.74 -30.59
CA PRO A 10 -3.78 4.31 -30.57
C PRO A 10 -2.37 4.00 -31.11
N SER A 11 -1.66 3.12 -30.41
CA SER A 11 -0.42 2.53 -30.92
C SER A 11 -0.73 1.38 -31.88
N ALA A 12 0.15 1.13 -32.85
CA ALA A 12 -0.04 0.05 -33.83
C ALA A 12 0.12 -1.35 -33.19
N ASP A 13 0.96 -1.46 -32.16
CA ASP A 13 1.15 -2.69 -31.37
C ASP A 13 1.59 -2.39 -29.92
N VAL A 14 1.70 -3.46 -29.11
CA VAL A 14 2.11 -3.39 -27.69
C VAL A 14 3.56 -2.93 -27.52
N ALA A 15 4.45 -3.17 -28.49
CA ALA A 15 5.84 -2.76 -28.42
C ALA A 15 5.98 -1.23 -28.62
N GLU A 16 5.22 -0.65 -29.55
CA GLU A 16 5.08 0.80 -29.70
C GLU A 16 4.41 1.41 -28.47
N ALA A 17 3.30 0.84 -27.97
CA ALA A 17 2.61 1.34 -26.79
C ALA A 17 3.54 1.42 -25.57
N ARG A 18 4.33 0.36 -25.34
CA ARG A 18 5.36 0.32 -24.29
C ARG A 18 6.46 1.36 -24.51
N ALA A 19 6.92 1.55 -25.74
CA ALA A 19 7.95 2.53 -26.05
C ALA A 19 7.48 3.98 -25.81
N ARG A 20 6.26 4.31 -26.24
CA ARG A 20 5.61 5.61 -25.97
C ARG A 20 5.43 5.82 -24.46
N PHE A 21 4.84 4.86 -23.76
CA PHE A 21 4.64 4.93 -22.30
C PHE A 21 5.93 5.15 -21.51
N LEU A 22 7.02 4.44 -21.85
CA LEU A 22 8.31 4.64 -21.18
C LEU A 22 8.96 6.00 -21.51
N ALA A 23 8.73 6.53 -22.72
CA ALA A 23 9.19 7.87 -23.08
C ALA A 23 8.40 8.97 -22.34
N ASP A 24 7.08 8.82 -22.22
CA ASP A 24 6.21 9.75 -21.49
C ASP A 24 6.54 9.74 -19.99
N LEU A 25 6.73 8.55 -19.39
CA LEU A 25 7.20 8.43 -18.00
C LEU A 25 8.58 9.07 -17.81
N HIS A 26 9.54 8.84 -18.72
CA HIS A 26 10.84 9.49 -18.64
C HIS A 26 10.72 11.02 -18.67
N ALA A 27 9.92 11.57 -19.60
CA ALA A 27 9.71 13.01 -19.71
C ALA A 27 9.07 13.62 -18.44
N TRP A 28 8.06 12.94 -17.87
CA TRP A 28 7.43 13.34 -16.61
C TRP A 28 8.39 13.26 -15.43
N ILE A 29 9.17 12.18 -15.32
CA ILE A 29 10.20 12.01 -14.29
C ILE A 29 11.25 13.12 -14.40
N THR A 30 11.71 13.46 -15.61
CA THR A 30 12.67 14.56 -15.83
C THR A 30 12.10 15.92 -15.39
N ASP A 31 10.84 16.23 -15.70
CA ASP A 31 10.16 17.45 -15.24
C ASP A 31 10.02 17.49 -13.71
N CYS A 32 9.65 16.37 -13.09
CA CYS A 32 9.64 16.24 -11.62
C CYS A 32 11.03 16.44 -11.01
N MET A 33 12.08 15.84 -11.59
CA MET A 33 13.46 16.01 -11.13
C MET A 33 13.94 17.46 -11.26
N ALA A 34 13.60 18.14 -12.36
CA ALA A 34 13.95 19.54 -12.58
C ALA A 34 13.17 20.50 -11.64
N ARG A 35 11.90 20.18 -11.33
CA ARG A 35 11.04 21.02 -10.47
C ARG A 35 11.30 20.83 -8.98
N TYR A 36 11.55 19.61 -8.54
CA TYR A 36 11.63 19.24 -7.12
C TYR A 36 13.05 18.88 -6.66
N GLY A 37 14.04 18.79 -7.56
CA GLY A 37 15.40 18.38 -7.21
C GLY A 37 16.11 19.27 -6.20
N ASP A 38 15.81 20.56 -6.18
CA ASP A 38 16.35 21.52 -5.20
C ASP A 38 15.37 21.81 -4.04
N ALA A 39 14.14 21.29 -4.08
CA ALA A 39 13.15 21.51 -3.02
C ALA A 39 13.68 20.94 -1.69
N PRO A 40 13.62 21.69 -0.56
CA PRO A 40 14.09 21.21 0.73
C PRO A 40 13.19 20.07 1.23
N ALA A 41 13.76 19.21 2.08
CA ALA A 41 12.96 18.30 2.87
C ALA A 41 12.14 19.08 3.91
N THR A 42 11.04 18.48 4.36
CA THR A 42 10.01 19.05 5.22
C THR A 42 9.67 18.08 6.36
N ASP A 43 8.73 18.46 7.23
CA ASP A 43 8.31 17.63 8.37
C ASP A 43 7.20 16.61 8.00
N VAL A 44 6.84 16.47 6.72
CA VAL A 44 5.77 15.57 6.27
C VAL A 44 6.30 14.16 6.07
N HIS A 45 5.59 13.14 6.56
CA HIS A 45 6.02 11.73 6.56
C HIS A 45 6.15 11.10 5.16
N ASP A 46 5.36 11.56 4.17
CA ASP A 46 5.15 10.92 2.87
C ASP A 46 5.98 11.52 1.72
N GLN A 47 6.98 12.37 2.00
CA GLN A 47 7.74 13.12 1.00
C GLN A 47 8.33 12.30 -0.16
N GLY A 48 8.68 11.03 0.10
CA GLY A 48 9.18 10.11 -0.93
C GLY A 48 8.08 9.35 -1.68
N THR A 49 6.85 9.33 -1.19
CA THR A 49 5.77 8.43 -1.66
C THR A 49 5.39 8.68 -3.11
N TYR A 50 5.43 9.93 -3.60
CA TYR A 50 5.13 10.24 -5.00
C TYR A 50 6.08 9.56 -6.00
N ILE A 51 7.31 9.24 -5.56
CA ILE A 51 8.35 8.58 -6.37
C ILE A 51 8.04 7.09 -6.56
N THR A 52 7.21 6.48 -5.71
CA THR A 52 6.95 5.03 -5.75
C THR A 52 6.34 4.56 -7.07
N GLY A 53 5.56 5.42 -7.73
CA GLY A 53 5.02 5.18 -9.08
C GLY A 53 6.08 5.06 -10.19
N TRP A 54 7.35 5.37 -9.91
CA TRP A 54 8.45 5.25 -10.88
C TRP A 54 9.08 3.84 -10.91
N GLU A 55 8.66 2.92 -10.01
CA GLU A 55 9.16 1.54 -9.97
C GLU A 55 9.07 0.80 -11.32
N PRO A 56 7.95 0.82 -12.07
CA PRO A 56 7.85 0.14 -13.36
C PRO A 56 8.84 0.69 -14.39
N TYR A 57 9.07 2.00 -14.39
CA TYR A 57 10.05 2.65 -15.27
C TYR A 57 11.46 2.18 -14.94
N LEU A 58 11.86 2.27 -13.67
CA LEU A 58 13.20 1.86 -13.22
C LEU A 58 13.49 0.39 -13.46
N ARG A 59 12.51 -0.50 -13.26
CA ARG A 59 12.63 -1.94 -13.57
C ARG A 59 12.78 -2.20 -15.07
N ALA A 60 12.17 -1.39 -15.93
CA ALA A 60 12.24 -1.55 -17.38
C ALA A 60 13.51 -0.96 -18.00
N THR A 61 14.04 0.14 -17.46
CA THR A 61 15.16 0.90 -18.05
C THR A 61 16.49 0.76 -17.33
N GLY A 62 16.47 0.53 -16.01
CA GLY A 62 17.67 0.61 -15.17
C GLY A 62 18.28 2.01 -15.11
N ASP A 63 17.47 3.07 -15.30
CA ASP A 63 17.96 4.45 -15.38
C ASP A 63 18.76 4.86 -14.14
N ARG A 64 20.05 5.15 -14.38
CA ARG A 64 21.02 5.44 -13.33
C ARG A 64 20.96 6.89 -12.84
N GLU A 65 20.45 7.81 -13.65
CA GLU A 65 20.30 9.22 -13.26
C GLU A 65 19.08 9.38 -12.35
N VAL A 66 17.95 8.77 -12.74
CA VAL A 66 16.74 8.69 -11.91
C VAL A 66 17.05 7.95 -10.60
N LEU A 67 17.72 6.79 -10.64
CA LEU A 67 18.10 6.09 -9.41
C LEU A 67 19.02 6.95 -8.52
N ALA A 68 20.00 7.65 -9.10
CA ALA A 68 20.87 8.55 -8.34
C ALA A 68 20.13 9.77 -7.76
N PHE A 69 19.06 10.24 -8.40
CA PHE A 69 18.17 11.25 -7.84
C PHE A 69 17.43 10.71 -6.61
N ILE A 70 16.83 9.53 -6.71
CA ILE A 70 16.05 8.91 -5.64
C ILE A 70 16.92 8.64 -4.40
N THR A 71 18.14 8.14 -4.56
CA THR A 71 19.05 7.91 -3.42
C THR A 71 19.47 9.21 -2.74
N ARG A 72 19.73 10.29 -3.49
CA ARG A 72 19.96 11.63 -2.90
C ARG A 72 18.73 12.14 -2.15
N THR A 73 17.53 11.91 -2.68
CA THR A 73 16.27 12.31 -2.03
C THR A 73 16.05 11.54 -0.73
N ARG A 74 16.29 10.22 -0.71
CA ARG A 74 16.32 9.41 0.52
C ARG A 74 17.25 10.00 1.57
N ASP A 75 18.50 10.24 1.19
CA ASP A 75 19.52 10.71 2.12
C ASP A 75 19.15 12.07 2.72
N ARG A 76 18.60 12.99 1.91
CA ARG A 76 18.10 14.29 2.37
C ARG A 76 16.91 14.20 3.32
N ILE A 77 15.97 13.29 3.07
CA ILE A 77 14.80 13.08 3.96
C ILE A 77 15.25 12.51 5.31
N ARG A 78 16.11 11.48 5.31
CA ARG A 78 16.74 10.94 6.53
C ARG A 78 17.45 12.05 7.30
N ASP A 79 18.34 12.80 6.64
CA ASP A 79 19.17 13.80 7.28
C ASP A 79 18.35 14.95 7.86
N HIS A 80 17.24 15.33 7.21
CA HIS A 80 16.27 16.29 7.74
C HIS A 80 15.61 15.79 9.03
N PHE A 81 15.01 14.60 9.03
CA PHE A 81 14.35 14.07 10.23
C PHE A 81 15.31 13.85 11.41
N VAL A 82 16.56 13.48 11.13
CA VAL A 82 17.61 13.37 12.16
C VAL A 82 18.04 14.74 12.67
N THR A 83 18.27 15.73 11.78
CA THR A 83 18.72 17.08 12.17
C THR A 83 17.66 17.86 12.93
N THR A 84 16.38 17.62 12.62
CA THR A 84 15.22 18.21 13.30
C THR A 84 14.80 17.47 14.58
N ASP A 85 15.50 16.40 14.97
CA ASP A 85 15.18 15.58 16.17
C ASP A 85 13.76 14.99 16.14
N GLN A 86 13.23 14.72 14.92
CA GLN A 86 11.98 13.98 14.69
C GLN A 86 12.23 12.47 14.61
N TRP A 87 13.38 12.08 14.05
CA TRP A 87 13.86 10.71 14.06
C TRP A 87 15.03 10.56 15.01
N ARG A 88 15.01 9.45 15.74
CA ARG A 88 16.06 9.03 16.66
C ARG A 88 16.21 7.51 16.50
N HIS A 89 17.46 7.03 16.48
CA HIS A 89 17.77 5.60 16.30
C HIS A 89 17.11 4.97 15.05
N GLY A 90 17.01 5.74 13.95
CA GLY A 90 16.47 5.26 12.67
C GLY A 90 14.95 5.23 12.53
N TYR A 91 14.18 5.71 13.53
CA TYR A 91 12.72 5.79 13.44
C TYR A 91 12.15 7.04 14.12
N TRP A 92 10.87 7.34 13.88
CA TRP A 92 10.12 8.39 14.54
C TRP A 92 10.20 8.29 16.07
N ARG A 93 10.26 9.45 16.73
CA ARG A 93 10.16 9.52 18.20
C ARG A 93 8.78 9.14 18.72
N MET A 94 7.73 9.55 18.00
CA MET A 94 6.34 9.16 18.23
C MET A 94 5.53 9.43 16.96
N GLN A 95 4.90 8.40 16.40
CA GLN A 95 3.94 8.51 15.31
C GLN A 95 2.92 7.36 15.42
N GLU A 96 1.81 7.41 14.70
CA GLU A 96 0.93 6.24 14.59
C GLU A 96 1.33 5.28 13.44
N ALA A 97 0.80 4.06 13.51
CA ALA A 97 1.19 2.93 12.66
C ALA A 97 1.01 3.16 11.15
N HIS A 98 0.06 4.01 10.73
CA HIS A 98 -0.19 4.35 9.35
C HIS A 98 0.90 5.26 8.79
N HIS A 99 0.94 6.54 9.18
CA HIS A 99 1.86 7.52 8.60
C HIS A 99 3.32 7.28 9.04
N GLY A 100 3.54 6.69 10.22
CA GLY A 100 4.88 6.40 10.73
C GLY A 100 5.65 5.39 9.89
N THR A 101 4.94 4.49 9.22
CA THR A 101 5.55 3.42 8.41
C THR A 101 5.80 3.80 6.95
N GLU A 102 5.14 4.85 6.43
CA GLU A 102 5.12 5.18 4.99
C GLU A 102 6.50 5.33 4.34
N HIS A 103 7.40 6.08 4.98
CA HIS A 103 8.75 6.25 4.45
C HIS A 103 9.46 4.91 4.28
N PHE A 104 9.33 4.01 5.26
CA PHE A 104 10.03 2.74 5.31
C PHE A 104 9.36 1.70 4.40
N GLU A 105 8.05 1.59 4.47
CA GLU A 105 7.25 0.56 3.80
C GLU A 105 7.05 0.87 2.31
N LEU A 106 6.66 2.11 1.97
CA LEU A 106 6.43 2.51 0.58
C LEU A 106 7.73 2.94 -0.11
N PHE A 107 8.40 3.96 0.42
CA PHE A 107 9.49 4.61 -0.29
C PHE A 107 10.81 3.81 -0.23
N LEU A 108 11.27 3.41 0.96
CA LEU A 108 12.43 2.51 1.07
C LEU A 108 12.12 1.10 0.54
N GLY A 109 10.87 0.63 0.66
CA GLY A 109 10.42 -0.65 0.08
C GLY A 109 10.46 -0.66 -1.45
N MET A 110 10.08 0.43 -2.11
CA MET A 110 10.30 0.60 -3.56
C MET A 110 11.80 0.64 -3.88
N LEU A 111 12.59 1.40 -3.11
CA LEU A 111 14.01 1.56 -3.36
C LEU A 111 14.80 0.25 -3.17
N SER A 112 14.45 -0.59 -2.20
CA SER A 112 15.07 -1.92 -2.01
C SER A 112 14.69 -2.88 -3.14
N ARG A 113 13.50 -2.74 -3.72
CA ARG A 113 13.02 -3.51 -4.86
C ARG A 113 13.70 -3.17 -6.19
N VAL A 114 14.10 -1.91 -6.41
CA VAL A 114 14.83 -1.47 -7.63
C VAL A 114 16.35 -1.43 -7.46
N ALA A 115 16.84 -1.28 -6.23
CA ALA A 115 18.27 -1.24 -5.89
C ALA A 115 18.59 -2.11 -4.64
N PRO A 116 18.43 -3.44 -4.73
CA PRO A 116 18.60 -4.37 -3.59
C PRO A 116 20.03 -4.46 -3.04
N SER A 117 21.01 -3.89 -3.74
CA SER A 117 22.40 -3.78 -3.29
C SER A 117 22.71 -2.46 -2.57
N ASP A 118 21.78 -1.50 -2.50
CA ASP A 118 21.99 -0.25 -1.78
C ASP A 118 22.09 -0.50 -0.27
N SER A 119 23.30 -0.29 0.28
CA SER A 119 23.60 -0.55 1.68
C SER A 119 22.86 0.39 2.64
N GLU A 120 22.54 1.61 2.22
CA GLU A 120 21.92 2.61 3.09
C GLU A 120 20.41 2.41 3.19
N THR A 121 19.74 2.08 2.08
CA THR A 121 18.34 1.64 2.11
C THR A 121 18.17 0.41 3.00
N ARG A 122 19.07 -0.58 2.87
CA ARG A 122 19.06 -1.79 3.71
C ARG A 122 19.30 -1.49 5.18
N ARG A 123 20.21 -0.56 5.50
CA ARG A 123 20.50 -0.12 6.86
C ARG A 123 19.29 0.55 7.50
N GLN A 124 18.63 1.49 6.81
CA GLN A 124 17.43 2.16 7.33
C GLN A 124 16.25 1.20 7.54
N LEU A 125 16.03 0.24 6.63
CA LEU A 125 15.01 -0.80 6.80
C LEU A 125 15.32 -1.71 8.00
N PHE A 126 16.59 -2.06 8.21
CA PHE A 126 17.05 -2.84 9.36
C PHE A 126 16.82 -2.08 10.66
N ASP A 127 17.31 -0.83 10.78
CA ASP A 127 17.14 0.03 11.96
C ASP A 127 15.66 0.12 12.37
N ALA A 128 14.77 0.38 11.41
CA ALA A 128 13.33 0.46 11.66
C ALA A 128 12.72 -0.89 12.11
N ALA A 129 13.10 -1.99 11.47
CA ALA A 129 12.64 -3.33 11.81
C ALA A 129 13.16 -3.83 13.17
N GLU A 130 14.34 -3.38 13.62
CA GLU A 130 14.90 -3.76 14.93
C GLU A 130 14.00 -3.34 16.10
N HIS A 131 13.35 -2.17 15.99
CA HIS A 131 12.42 -1.69 17.01
C HIS A 131 11.09 -2.45 17.00
N MET A 132 10.61 -2.87 15.82
CA MET A 132 9.32 -3.60 15.69
C MET A 132 9.27 -4.87 16.54
N GLY A 133 10.40 -5.58 16.70
CA GLY A 133 10.51 -6.77 17.57
C GLY A 133 11.08 -6.53 18.95
N ASN A 134 11.36 -5.28 19.33
CA ASN A 134 12.07 -4.89 20.54
C ASN A 134 13.51 -5.45 20.64
N TRP A 135 14.20 -5.62 19.50
CA TRP A 135 15.55 -6.18 19.48
C TRP A 135 16.64 -5.12 19.72
N SER A 136 16.34 -3.84 19.47
CA SER A 136 17.14 -2.72 19.96
C SER A 136 16.80 -2.40 21.42
N ALA A 137 17.83 -2.15 22.24
CA ALA A 137 17.68 -1.65 23.61
C ALA A 137 17.54 -0.11 23.67
N GLU A 138 17.55 0.57 22.52
CA GLU A 138 17.59 2.03 22.43
C GLU A 138 16.21 2.70 22.49
N ALA A 139 15.14 1.92 22.38
CA ALA A 139 13.75 2.33 22.46
C ALA A 139 12.95 1.46 23.48
N PRO A 140 11.89 1.98 24.11
CA PRO A 140 10.99 1.15 24.92
C PRO A 140 10.23 0.13 24.04
N PRO A 141 9.86 -1.05 24.55
CA PRO A 141 9.20 -2.08 23.76
C PRO A 141 7.86 -1.63 23.13
N TRP A 142 7.71 -1.83 21.82
CA TRP A 142 6.49 -1.60 21.04
C TRP A 142 5.65 -2.86 20.92
N PHE A 143 6.27 -4.04 20.78
CA PHE A 143 5.58 -5.32 20.65
C PHE A 143 5.43 -6.03 21.99
N ASP A 144 4.30 -6.68 22.21
CA ASP A 144 4.05 -7.60 23.30
C ASP A 144 4.08 -9.04 22.76
N TRP A 145 5.20 -9.73 23.01
CA TRP A 145 5.40 -11.12 22.58
C TRP A 145 4.51 -12.13 23.32
N GLU A 146 3.97 -11.81 24.50
CA GLU A 146 3.02 -12.66 25.22
C GLU A 146 1.62 -12.54 24.61
N ARG A 147 1.19 -11.30 24.29
CA ARG A 147 -0.09 -11.02 23.61
C ARG A 147 -0.02 -11.16 22.08
N ARG A 148 1.17 -11.38 21.52
CA ARG A 148 1.48 -11.45 20.09
C ARG A 148 1.02 -10.22 19.28
N ARG A 149 1.08 -9.01 19.86
CA ARG A 149 0.48 -7.77 19.30
C ARG A 149 1.33 -6.54 19.58
N PHE A 150 1.15 -5.48 18.81
CA PHE A 150 1.70 -4.16 19.17
C PHE A 150 0.92 -3.60 20.37
N ARG A 151 1.63 -2.87 21.24
CA ARG A 151 1.09 -2.35 22.51
C ARG A 151 0.23 -1.10 22.33
N SER A 152 0.37 -0.44 21.18
CA SER A 152 -0.30 0.81 20.87
C SER A 152 -0.33 1.03 19.36
N LEU A 153 -1.35 1.73 18.89
CA LEU A 153 -1.41 2.38 17.59
C LEU A 153 -0.38 3.51 17.45
N PHE A 154 -0.01 4.17 18.55
CA PHE A 154 0.94 5.29 18.59
C PHE A 154 2.23 4.88 19.33
N PHE A 155 3.34 4.80 18.59
CA PHE A 155 4.63 4.38 19.12
C PHE A 155 5.81 5.07 18.42
N GLY A 156 6.98 4.93 19.02
CA GLY A 156 8.23 5.43 18.47
C GLY A 156 9.35 5.32 19.50
N THR A 157 10.51 5.91 19.21
CA THR A 157 11.69 5.73 20.06
C THR A 157 11.63 6.43 21.42
N ASP A 158 10.63 7.29 21.66
CA ASP A 158 10.30 7.80 22.99
C ASP A 158 9.27 6.90 23.74
N GLY A 159 8.72 5.87 23.11
CA GLY A 159 7.91 4.82 23.75
C GLY A 159 6.58 4.52 23.05
N VAL A 160 5.54 4.26 23.84
CA VAL A 160 4.18 3.96 23.37
C VAL A 160 3.14 4.82 24.11
N ARG A 161 2.05 5.19 23.44
CA ARG A 161 0.88 5.83 24.06
C ARG A 161 -0.08 4.81 24.64
N LEU A 162 -0.70 5.12 25.76
CA LEU A 162 -1.50 4.18 26.59
C LEU A 162 -2.84 4.80 27.06
N GLU A 163 -3.23 5.92 26.47
CA GLU A 163 -4.54 6.53 26.63
C GLU A 163 -5.65 5.58 26.10
N PRO A 164 -6.92 5.69 26.57
CA PRO A 164 -7.99 4.81 26.13
C PRO A 164 -8.18 4.81 24.61
N GLY A 165 -8.28 3.63 24.01
CA GLY A 165 -8.39 3.43 22.56
C GLY A 165 -7.05 3.41 21.81
N MET A 166 -5.91 3.56 22.51
CA MET A 166 -4.58 3.45 21.89
C MET A 166 -4.12 2.00 21.71
N ASP A 167 -4.58 1.06 22.54
CA ASP A 167 -4.18 -0.36 22.53
C ASP A 167 -4.82 -1.20 21.40
N VAL A 168 -5.46 -0.53 20.43
CA VAL A 168 -6.05 -1.14 19.25
C VAL A 168 -5.00 -1.40 18.16
N ASN A 169 -4.97 -2.61 17.64
CA ASN A 169 -4.18 -2.97 16.46
C ASN A 169 -5.11 -2.95 15.25
N THR A 170 -5.01 -1.94 14.39
CA THR A 170 -5.75 -1.82 13.12
C THR A 170 -5.02 -2.51 11.96
N PRO A 171 -5.64 -2.69 10.78
CA PRO A 171 -4.95 -3.17 9.59
C PRO A 171 -3.70 -2.37 9.23
N ASP A 172 -3.60 -1.08 9.59
CA ASP A 172 -2.41 -0.25 9.37
C ASP A 172 -1.14 -0.83 10.02
N HIS A 173 -1.28 -1.65 11.06
CA HIS A 173 -0.15 -2.34 11.69
C HIS A 173 0.46 -3.44 10.82
N LEU A 174 -0.22 -3.89 9.75
CA LEU A 174 0.37 -4.78 8.75
C LEU A 174 1.56 -4.11 8.05
N ARG A 175 1.60 -2.78 7.99
CA ARG A 175 2.74 -2.04 7.45
C ARG A 175 4.03 -2.23 8.27
N CYS A 176 3.90 -2.46 9.59
CA CYS A 176 5.01 -2.86 10.45
C CYS A 176 5.53 -4.26 10.09
N VAL A 177 4.63 -5.17 9.70
CA VAL A 177 4.99 -6.49 9.17
C VAL A 177 5.70 -6.37 7.83
N ASN A 178 5.21 -5.51 6.94
CA ASN A 178 5.84 -5.27 5.64
C ASN A 178 7.27 -4.73 5.80
N ILE A 179 7.53 -3.84 6.78
CA ILE A 179 8.91 -3.41 7.12
C ILE A 179 9.77 -4.59 7.57
N CYS A 180 9.27 -5.48 8.43
CA CYS A 180 9.98 -6.71 8.80
C CYS A 180 10.23 -7.64 7.60
N LEU A 181 9.27 -7.79 6.68
CA LEU A 181 9.46 -8.60 5.47
C LEU A 181 10.50 -7.98 4.52
N LEU A 182 10.53 -6.65 4.37
CA LEU A 182 11.56 -5.93 3.62
C LEU A 182 12.96 -6.08 4.27
N ALA A 183 13.04 -6.08 5.60
CA ALA A 183 14.28 -6.38 6.32
C ALA A 183 14.70 -7.85 6.15
N PHE A 184 13.77 -8.80 6.16
CA PHE A 184 14.04 -10.21 5.88
C PHE A 184 14.56 -10.42 4.46
N ASP A 185 13.95 -9.80 3.45
CA ASP A 185 14.42 -9.87 2.05
C ASP A 185 15.85 -9.31 1.91
N ALA A 186 16.18 -8.25 2.67
CA ALA A 186 17.52 -7.68 2.73
C ALA A 186 18.52 -8.53 3.56
N PHE A 187 18.06 -9.35 4.49
CA PHE A 187 18.87 -10.13 5.44
C PHE A 187 18.28 -11.54 5.69
N PRO A 188 18.19 -12.43 4.68
CA PRO A 188 17.38 -13.65 4.75
C PRO A 188 17.87 -14.72 5.74
N ASN A 189 19.06 -14.55 6.30
CA ASN A 189 19.56 -15.41 7.39
C ASN A 189 19.09 -14.95 8.78
N ASP A 190 18.59 -13.72 8.91
CA ASP A 190 18.11 -13.13 10.16
C ASP A 190 16.60 -13.35 10.30
N ARG A 191 16.22 -14.59 10.64
CA ARG A 191 14.83 -15.04 10.64
C ARG A 191 13.91 -14.31 11.63
N ARG A 192 14.44 -13.57 12.61
CA ARG A 192 13.62 -12.90 13.64
C ARG A 192 12.54 -11.99 13.05
N PHE A 193 12.84 -11.35 11.91
CA PHE A 193 11.90 -10.50 11.18
C PHE A 193 10.72 -11.30 10.60
N LEU A 194 11.00 -12.44 9.95
CA LEU A 194 9.96 -13.36 9.45
C LEU A 194 9.18 -14.01 10.61
N ASP A 195 9.87 -14.38 11.69
CA ASP A 195 9.23 -15.05 12.83
C ASP A 195 8.26 -14.08 13.55
N LEU A 196 8.59 -12.78 13.68
CA LEU A 196 7.63 -11.76 14.14
C LEU A 196 6.44 -11.62 13.17
N ALA A 197 6.71 -11.52 11.87
CA ALA A 197 5.69 -11.39 10.84
C ALA A 197 4.66 -12.53 10.91
N VAL A 198 5.14 -13.78 11.02
CA VAL A 198 4.31 -14.98 11.22
C VAL A 198 3.56 -14.92 12.55
N VAL A 199 4.23 -14.58 13.66
CA VAL A 199 3.63 -14.56 15.00
C VAL A 199 2.47 -13.56 15.08
N TYR A 200 2.61 -12.37 14.50
CA TYR A 200 1.58 -11.33 14.52
C TYR A 200 0.47 -11.56 13.49
N MET A 201 0.79 -11.94 12.26
CA MET A 201 -0.22 -12.13 11.21
C MET A 201 -1.09 -13.37 11.43
N ASP A 202 -0.62 -14.36 12.20
CA ASP A 202 -1.45 -15.49 12.58
C ASP A 202 -2.63 -15.04 13.46
N GLU A 203 -2.46 -14.10 14.38
CA GLU A 203 -3.58 -13.52 15.16
C GLU A 203 -4.66 -12.91 14.25
N TRP A 204 -4.25 -12.18 13.21
CA TRP A 204 -5.17 -11.64 12.20
C TRP A 204 -5.81 -12.73 11.35
N ALA A 205 -5.06 -13.75 10.92
CA ALA A 205 -5.62 -14.88 10.18
C ALA A 205 -6.70 -15.60 10.99
N GLN A 206 -6.44 -15.91 12.27
CA GLN A 206 -7.44 -16.53 13.14
C GLN A 206 -8.68 -15.64 13.29
N ALA A 207 -8.51 -14.33 13.51
CA ALA A 207 -9.62 -13.39 13.67
C ALA A 207 -10.48 -13.26 12.39
N ILE A 208 -9.85 -13.19 11.21
CA ILE A 208 -10.52 -13.14 9.90
C ILE A 208 -11.30 -14.43 9.62
N LEU A 209 -10.74 -15.59 9.97
CA LEU A 209 -11.34 -16.88 9.68
C LEU A 209 -12.47 -17.24 10.65
N ALA A 210 -12.34 -16.87 11.92
CA ALA A 210 -13.35 -17.12 12.95
C ALA A 210 -14.60 -16.22 12.84
N GLY A 211 -14.47 -15.01 12.27
CA GLY A 211 -15.56 -14.04 12.16
C GLY A 211 -16.47 -14.22 10.95
N GLU A 212 -17.77 -13.93 11.10
CA GLU A 212 -18.68 -13.78 9.95
C GLU A 212 -18.31 -12.55 9.11
N ARG A 213 -18.00 -11.43 9.79
CA ARG A 213 -17.52 -10.17 9.21
C ARG A 213 -16.01 -10.04 9.41
N LEU A 214 -15.32 -9.42 8.47
CA LEU A 214 -13.92 -9.00 8.66
C LEU A 214 -13.80 -8.08 9.89
N PRO A 215 -12.78 -8.29 10.76
CA PRO A 215 -12.55 -7.44 11.93
C PRO A 215 -12.00 -6.06 11.52
N LEU A 216 -12.28 -5.05 12.33
CA LEU A 216 -11.79 -3.67 12.16
C LEU A 216 -10.48 -3.43 12.92
N ALA A 217 -10.32 -4.11 14.06
CA ALA A 217 -9.12 -4.06 14.88
C ALA A 217 -8.98 -5.34 15.73
N LEU A 218 -7.81 -5.55 16.32
CA LEU A 218 -7.57 -6.48 17.41
C LEU A 218 -7.33 -5.68 18.70
N THR A 219 -8.05 -6.00 19.77
CA THR A 219 -7.95 -5.38 21.11
C THR A 219 -7.49 -6.44 22.13
N PRO A 220 -7.03 -6.08 23.35
CA PRO A 220 -6.62 -7.08 24.35
C PRO A 220 -7.70 -8.11 24.72
N THR A 221 -8.98 -7.87 24.41
CA THR A 221 -10.09 -8.78 24.67
C THR A 221 -10.51 -9.62 23.47
N GLY A 222 -10.06 -9.31 22.24
CA GLY A 222 -10.39 -10.10 21.04
C GLY A 222 -10.41 -9.29 19.75
N ALA A 223 -11.15 -9.77 18.76
CA ALA A 223 -11.41 -9.05 17.52
C ALA A 223 -12.54 -8.02 17.71
N LEU A 224 -12.30 -6.78 17.31
CA LEU A 224 -13.29 -5.71 17.30
C LEU A 224 -13.94 -5.64 15.92
N HIS A 225 -15.28 -5.72 15.86
CA HIS A 225 -16.02 -5.66 14.61
C HIS A 225 -16.76 -4.35 14.38
N ASP A 226 -16.95 -3.52 15.41
CA ASP A 226 -17.63 -2.23 15.32
C ASP A 226 -16.90 -1.27 16.26
N PHE A 227 -16.45 -0.12 15.74
CA PHE A 227 -15.84 0.92 16.56
C PHE A 227 -16.91 1.66 17.36
N ALA A 228 -16.58 2.08 18.58
CA ALA A 228 -17.41 2.97 19.39
C ALA A 228 -16.55 3.73 20.41
N GLY A 229 -16.92 4.96 20.74
CA GLY A 229 -16.30 5.72 21.83
C GLY A 229 -14.82 6.04 21.58
N PRO A 230 -13.90 5.79 22.54
CA PRO A 230 -12.48 6.13 22.40
C PRO A 230 -11.83 5.51 21.17
N ASP A 231 -12.05 4.22 20.90
CA ASP A 231 -11.44 3.49 19.79
C ASP A 231 -11.79 4.11 18.44
N GLU A 232 -13.05 4.54 18.28
CA GLU A 232 -13.52 5.24 17.09
C GLU A 232 -12.88 6.63 16.96
N ALA A 233 -12.86 7.39 18.07
CA ALA A 233 -12.31 8.74 18.09
C ALA A 233 -10.81 8.75 17.79
N VAL A 234 -10.05 7.76 18.28
CA VAL A 234 -8.63 7.60 18.00
C VAL A 234 -8.39 7.20 16.55
N TYR A 235 -9.12 6.21 16.01
CA TYR A 235 -8.97 5.81 14.61
C TYR A 235 -9.31 6.94 13.64
N ARG A 236 -10.45 7.62 13.84
CA ARG A 236 -10.91 8.74 12.99
C ARG A 236 -10.03 9.99 13.10
N ALA A 237 -9.18 10.12 14.12
CA ALA A 237 -8.29 11.27 14.29
C ALA A 237 -7.15 11.33 13.27
N PHE A 238 -6.72 10.18 12.71
CA PHE A 238 -5.72 10.12 11.64
C PHE A 238 -6.30 9.61 10.31
N ALA A 239 -7.26 8.67 10.36
CA ALA A 239 -7.88 8.05 9.19
C ALA A 239 -9.02 8.91 8.61
N GLY A 240 -8.74 10.18 8.29
CA GLY A 240 -9.74 11.21 7.96
C GLY A 240 -10.60 10.92 6.73
N GLU A 241 -10.10 10.12 5.78
CA GLU A 241 -10.83 9.65 4.60
C GLU A 241 -11.18 8.14 4.67
N ALA A 242 -11.07 7.46 5.82
CA ALA A 242 -11.47 6.05 5.92
C ALA A 242 -12.98 5.88 5.67
N PRO A 243 -13.41 4.77 5.04
CA PRO A 243 -14.83 4.53 4.77
C PRO A 243 -15.64 4.34 6.07
N ASP A 244 -16.96 4.18 5.96
CA ASP A 244 -17.83 3.97 7.13
C ASP A 244 -17.64 2.59 7.80
N LEU A 245 -16.88 1.68 7.17
CA LEU A 245 -16.51 0.35 7.70
C LEU A 245 -17.70 -0.56 8.08
N HIS A 246 -18.92 -0.22 7.65
CA HIS A 246 -20.10 -1.05 7.84
C HIS A 246 -20.15 -2.19 6.82
N GLY A 247 -19.93 -1.89 5.54
CA GLY A 247 -20.01 -2.85 4.44
C GLY A 247 -18.84 -3.84 4.40
N ALA A 248 -19.06 -5.02 3.80
CA ALA A 248 -18.01 -6.02 3.62
C ALA A 248 -16.86 -5.52 2.72
N VAL A 249 -17.19 -4.70 1.70
CA VAL A 249 -16.22 -4.07 0.81
C VAL A 249 -15.34 -3.07 1.56
N ASP A 250 -15.95 -2.12 2.29
CA ASP A 250 -15.21 -1.11 3.07
C ASP A 250 -14.24 -1.74 4.08
N ARG A 251 -14.67 -2.85 4.71
CA ARG A 251 -13.83 -3.61 5.64
C ARG A 251 -12.65 -4.27 4.95
N ALA A 252 -12.88 -4.85 3.77
CA ALA A 252 -11.82 -5.47 2.99
C ALA A 252 -10.87 -4.44 2.38
N GLU A 253 -11.37 -3.27 2.00
CA GLU A 253 -10.56 -2.13 1.56
C GLU A 253 -9.59 -1.69 2.65
N ASN A 254 -10.00 -1.67 3.92
CA ASN A 254 -9.12 -1.32 5.05
C ASN A 254 -7.92 -2.29 5.20
N PHE A 255 -8.04 -3.55 4.78
CA PHE A 255 -6.89 -4.45 4.67
C PHE A 255 -6.09 -4.22 3.38
N LEU A 256 -6.77 -3.94 2.27
CA LEU A 256 -6.15 -3.68 0.97
C LEU A 256 -5.25 -2.43 0.97
N THR A 257 -5.66 -1.36 1.66
CA THR A 257 -4.85 -0.13 1.84
C THR A 257 -3.56 -0.36 2.60
N SER A 258 -3.49 -1.41 3.42
CA SER A 258 -2.31 -1.82 4.21
C SER A 258 -1.60 -3.04 3.60
N ASP A 259 -1.79 -3.28 2.29
CA ASP A 259 -1.23 -4.38 1.48
C ASP A 259 -1.56 -5.81 1.99
N GLY A 260 -2.56 -5.95 2.86
CA GLY A 260 -2.77 -7.18 3.66
C GLY A 260 -2.98 -8.45 2.86
N VAL A 261 -3.57 -8.37 1.66
CA VAL A 261 -3.69 -9.51 0.74
C VAL A 261 -2.31 -10.05 0.37
N ASN A 262 -1.37 -9.19 -0.02
CA ASN A 262 -0.02 -9.57 -0.41
C ASN A 262 0.79 -9.99 0.81
N THR A 263 0.67 -9.31 1.95
CA THR A 263 1.31 -9.72 3.22
C THR A 263 0.92 -11.16 3.60
N PHE A 264 -0.37 -11.51 3.54
CA PHE A 264 -0.85 -12.86 3.82
C PHE A 264 -0.34 -13.87 2.79
N LEU A 265 -0.40 -13.57 1.50
CA LEU A 265 0.10 -14.48 0.46
C LEU A 265 1.64 -14.68 0.55
N ARG A 266 2.39 -13.68 1.04
CA ARG A 266 3.85 -13.73 1.21
C ARG A 266 4.19 -14.72 2.30
N LEU A 267 3.53 -14.57 3.45
CA LEU A 267 3.68 -15.50 4.58
C LEU A 267 3.19 -16.91 4.24
N TRP A 268 2.15 -17.06 3.42
CA TRP A 268 1.75 -18.36 2.90
C TRP A 268 2.85 -19.00 2.04
N GLN A 269 3.51 -18.27 1.14
CA GLN A 269 4.62 -18.82 0.35
C GLN A 269 5.84 -19.17 1.21
N GLU A 270 6.21 -18.33 2.19
CA GLU A 270 7.38 -18.56 3.05
C GLU A 270 7.18 -19.69 4.09
N THR A 271 5.94 -20.02 4.45
CA THR A 271 5.64 -21.00 5.53
C THR A 271 4.82 -22.21 5.11
N GLY A 272 4.08 -22.15 4.00
CA GLY A 272 3.06 -23.12 3.62
C GLY A 272 1.79 -23.11 4.50
N HIS A 273 1.69 -22.20 5.49
CA HIS A 273 0.62 -22.16 6.47
C HIS A 273 -0.71 -21.70 5.84
N GLN A 274 -1.61 -22.65 5.62
CA GLN A 274 -2.85 -22.44 4.85
C GLN A 274 -3.79 -21.33 5.39
N PRO A 275 -3.93 -21.10 6.71
CA PRO A 275 -4.72 -19.98 7.23
C PRO A 275 -4.37 -18.61 6.65
N PHE A 276 -3.10 -18.37 6.27
CA PHE A 276 -2.73 -17.11 5.61
C PHE A 276 -3.38 -16.96 4.22
N ARG A 277 -3.30 -17.99 3.37
CA ARG A 277 -3.99 -17.99 2.07
C ARG A 277 -5.51 -17.85 2.25
N GLN A 278 -6.09 -18.56 3.21
CA GLN A 278 -7.53 -18.50 3.49
C GLN A 278 -7.96 -17.10 3.98
N ALA A 279 -7.13 -16.41 4.76
CA ALA A 279 -7.37 -15.03 5.17
C ALA A 279 -7.30 -14.05 3.99
N ALA A 280 -6.32 -14.22 3.08
CA ALA A 280 -6.25 -13.45 1.83
C ALA A 280 -7.50 -13.65 0.96
N GLU A 281 -7.98 -14.89 0.81
CA GLU A 281 -9.23 -15.21 0.08
C GLU A 281 -10.46 -14.54 0.73
N ARG A 282 -10.58 -14.56 2.06
CA ARG A 282 -11.67 -13.88 2.79
C ARG A 282 -11.66 -12.35 2.63
N ILE A 283 -10.51 -11.74 2.40
CA ILE A 283 -10.39 -10.32 2.05
C ILE A 283 -10.73 -10.09 0.56
N LEU A 284 -10.29 -10.97 -0.34
CA LEU A 284 -10.53 -10.86 -1.78
C LEU A 284 -11.98 -11.08 -2.19
N ASP A 285 -12.69 -12.05 -1.59
CA ASP A 285 -14.06 -12.41 -1.97
C ASP A 285 -15.03 -11.19 -2.04
N PRO A 286 -15.08 -10.25 -1.07
CA PRO A 286 -15.86 -9.02 -1.22
C PRO A 286 -15.26 -8.01 -2.22
N LEU A 287 -13.93 -7.90 -2.33
CA LEU A 287 -13.26 -6.96 -3.25
C LEU A 287 -13.54 -7.31 -4.72
N VAL A 288 -13.66 -8.60 -5.05
CA VAL A 288 -13.97 -9.11 -6.39
C VAL A 288 -15.33 -8.59 -6.90
N THR A 289 -16.26 -8.25 -6.01
CA THR A 289 -17.54 -7.63 -6.40
C THR A 289 -17.39 -6.22 -6.99
N GLN A 290 -16.22 -5.59 -6.83
CA GLN A 290 -15.94 -4.21 -7.25
C GLN A 290 -15.17 -4.12 -8.58
N LEU A 291 -14.82 -5.25 -9.24
CA LEU A 291 -13.91 -5.25 -10.39
C LEU A 291 -14.41 -4.43 -11.61
N ALA A 292 -15.73 -4.26 -11.74
CA ALA A 292 -16.37 -3.43 -12.76
C ALA A 292 -16.40 -1.94 -12.41
N ASP A 293 -16.01 -1.55 -11.18
CA ASP A 293 -15.88 -0.15 -10.81
C ASP A 293 -14.56 0.43 -11.38
N PRO A 294 -14.61 1.56 -12.12
CA PRO A 294 -13.45 2.16 -12.75
C PRO A 294 -12.40 2.69 -11.75
N ASP A 295 -12.77 2.89 -10.48
CA ASP A 295 -11.89 3.38 -9.42
C ASP A 295 -11.22 2.22 -8.64
N ALA A 296 -11.78 1.00 -8.70
CA ALA A 296 -11.35 -0.18 -7.92
C ALA A 296 -10.06 -0.88 -8.44
N GLY A 297 -9.12 -0.13 -9.03
CA GLY A 297 -7.88 -0.66 -9.61
C GLY A 297 -7.03 -1.48 -8.64
N ALA A 298 -7.01 -1.09 -7.35
CA ALA A 298 -6.31 -1.83 -6.31
C ALA A 298 -6.87 -3.26 -6.08
N ALA A 299 -8.20 -3.45 -6.20
CA ALA A 299 -8.81 -4.78 -6.07
C ALA A 299 -8.40 -5.70 -7.22
N ALA A 300 -8.38 -5.18 -8.46
CA ALA A 300 -7.87 -5.92 -9.62
C ALA A 300 -6.38 -6.27 -9.48
N GLY A 301 -5.57 -5.35 -8.92
CA GLY A 301 -4.16 -5.60 -8.59
C GLY A 301 -3.98 -6.74 -7.57
N ALA A 302 -4.78 -6.78 -6.51
CA ALA A 302 -4.75 -7.84 -5.51
C ALA A 302 -5.20 -9.21 -6.07
N VAL A 303 -6.23 -9.23 -6.93
CA VAL A 303 -6.67 -10.44 -7.65
C VAL A 303 -5.55 -10.95 -8.58
N ARG A 304 -4.84 -10.05 -9.28
CA ARG A 304 -3.68 -10.40 -10.12
C ARG A 304 -2.57 -11.04 -9.29
N ALA A 305 -2.22 -10.46 -8.14
CA ALA A 305 -1.19 -10.98 -7.25
C ALA A 305 -1.57 -12.37 -6.70
N TYR A 306 -2.81 -12.55 -6.25
CA TYR A 306 -3.34 -13.85 -5.84
C TYR A 306 -3.15 -14.91 -6.93
N ARG A 307 -3.59 -14.62 -8.15
CA ARG A 307 -3.47 -15.54 -9.30
C ARG A 307 -2.01 -15.87 -9.61
N GLN A 308 -1.12 -14.88 -9.59
CA GLN A 308 0.31 -15.07 -9.86
C GLN A 308 1.01 -15.90 -8.77
N TRP A 309 0.66 -15.73 -7.50
CA TRP A 309 1.37 -16.37 -6.38
C TRP A 309 0.81 -17.76 -6.04
N THR A 310 -0.47 -18.01 -6.31
CA THR A 310 -1.14 -19.29 -6.01
C THR A 310 -1.31 -20.20 -7.23
N GLY A 311 -1.32 -19.64 -8.44
CA GLY A 311 -1.72 -20.32 -9.67
C GLY A 311 -3.23 -20.63 -9.77
N ASP A 312 -4.03 -20.17 -8.81
CA ASP A 312 -5.48 -20.39 -8.75
C ASP A 312 -6.24 -19.34 -9.58
N THR A 313 -7.17 -19.81 -10.41
CA THR A 313 -7.97 -19.03 -11.36
C THR A 313 -9.40 -18.76 -10.88
N ARG A 314 -9.73 -19.01 -9.60
CA ARG A 314 -11.08 -18.85 -9.02
C ARG A 314 -11.76 -17.50 -9.28
N TYR A 315 -10.97 -16.44 -9.51
CA TYR A 315 -11.46 -15.08 -9.76
C TYR A 315 -11.41 -14.67 -11.25
N ASP A 316 -10.85 -15.51 -12.14
CA ASP A 316 -10.67 -15.19 -13.56
C ASP A 316 -12.02 -14.88 -14.25
N ALA A 317 -13.08 -15.63 -13.91
CA ALA A 317 -14.43 -15.39 -14.44
C ALA A 317 -14.96 -13.99 -14.08
N ALA A 318 -14.84 -13.58 -12.81
CA ALA A 318 -15.30 -12.27 -12.36
C ALA A 318 -14.52 -11.11 -13.00
N VAL A 319 -13.23 -11.29 -13.28
CA VAL A 319 -12.43 -10.32 -14.05
C VAL A 319 -12.92 -10.22 -15.50
N LEU A 320 -13.22 -11.35 -16.15
CA LEU A 320 -13.71 -11.38 -17.52
C LEU A 320 -15.11 -10.78 -17.65
N ASP A 321 -16.02 -11.09 -16.71
CA ASP A 321 -17.37 -10.55 -16.66
C ASP A 321 -17.35 -9.03 -16.44
N ALA A 322 -16.47 -8.53 -15.57
CA ALA A 322 -16.31 -7.09 -15.29
C ALA A 322 -15.89 -6.24 -16.51
N VAL A 323 -15.37 -6.87 -17.58
CA VAL A 323 -14.95 -6.18 -18.80
C VAL A 323 -15.72 -6.65 -20.05
N ALA A 324 -16.76 -7.47 -19.90
CA ALA A 324 -17.44 -8.12 -21.02
C ALA A 324 -18.15 -7.12 -21.97
N ASP A 325 -18.78 -6.10 -21.39
CA ASP A 325 -19.53 -5.06 -22.11
C ASP A 325 -18.71 -3.76 -22.35
N LEU A 326 -17.40 -3.79 -22.10
CA LEU A 326 -16.52 -2.63 -22.32
C LEU A 326 -15.93 -2.63 -23.73
N ASP A 327 -15.95 -1.46 -24.37
CA ASP A 327 -15.13 -1.16 -25.55
C ASP A 327 -14.01 -0.18 -25.15
N PRO A 328 -12.86 -0.68 -24.65
CA PRO A 328 -11.75 0.17 -24.20
C PRO A 328 -11.01 0.84 -25.35
N PHE A 329 -11.20 0.39 -26.60
CA PHE A 329 -10.55 0.94 -27.78
C PHE A 329 -11.35 2.07 -28.43
N ALA A 330 -12.63 2.24 -28.06
CA ALA A 330 -13.45 3.36 -28.50
C ALA A 330 -13.15 4.70 -27.82
N VAL A 331 -12.34 4.73 -26.74
CA VAL A 331 -12.02 5.95 -26.00
C VAL A 331 -11.14 6.86 -26.87
N GLY A 332 -11.70 7.98 -27.32
CA GLY A 332 -10.99 8.96 -28.17
C GLY A 332 -10.21 10.01 -27.39
N SER A 333 -10.55 10.23 -26.12
CA SER A 333 -9.95 11.24 -25.26
C SER A 333 -10.10 10.90 -23.78
N LEU A 334 -9.07 11.25 -23.00
CA LEU A 334 -9.07 11.20 -21.54
C LEU A 334 -9.16 12.60 -20.97
N GLY A 335 -9.94 12.77 -19.91
CA GLY A 335 -10.06 14.03 -19.18
C GLY A 335 -9.82 13.89 -17.68
N LEU A 336 -9.33 14.95 -17.06
CA LEU A 336 -9.16 15.05 -15.61
C LEU A 336 -9.78 16.36 -15.11
N ASP A 337 -10.80 16.22 -14.26
CA ASP A 337 -11.45 17.30 -13.55
C ASP A 337 -10.95 17.31 -12.10
N THR A 338 -9.99 18.20 -11.83
CA THR A 338 -9.29 18.32 -10.54
C THR A 338 -10.04 19.17 -9.51
N ASP A 339 -11.08 19.90 -9.93
CA ASP A 339 -11.91 20.73 -9.06
C ASP A 339 -13.15 19.97 -8.54
N PHE A 340 -13.49 18.83 -9.15
CA PHE A 340 -14.57 17.95 -8.70
C PHE A 340 -14.36 17.48 -7.25
N ARG A 341 -15.38 17.66 -6.41
CA ARG A 341 -15.41 17.16 -5.02
C ARG A 341 -16.77 16.52 -4.75
N LEU A 342 -16.75 15.43 -3.99
CA LEU A 342 -17.98 14.81 -3.48
C LEU A 342 -18.35 15.42 -2.13
N GLY A 343 -19.65 15.50 -1.85
CA GLY A 343 -20.13 15.99 -0.54
C GLY A 343 -19.90 15.00 0.62
N HIS A 344 -19.52 13.76 0.31
CA HIS A 344 -19.13 12.69 1.23
C HIS A 344 -18.30 11.65 0.45
N ARG A 345 -17.45 10.88 1.14
CA ARG A 345 -16.80 9.69 0.55
C ARG A 345 -17.89 8.63 0.28
N PRO A 346 -18.00 8.06 -0.94
CA PRO A 346 -18.85 6.91 -1.18
C PRO A 346 -18.17 5.61 -0.72
N SER A 347 -18.98 4.59 -0.42
CA SER A 347 -18.49 3.22 -0.19
C SER A 347 -17.91 2.63 -1.48
N GLY A 348 -16.94 1.73 -1.35
CA GLY A 348 -16.26 1.08 -2.47
C GLY A 348 -14.75 1.36 -2.52
N VAL A 349 -14.03 0.50 -3.24
CA VAL A 349 -12.56 0.53 -3.32
C VAL A 349 -12.06 1.76 -4.08
N GLY A 350 -11.10 2.47 -3.49
CA GLY A 350 -10.42 3.60 -4.14
C GLY A 350 -11.23 4.90 -4.14
N LYS A 351 -12.40 4.91 -3.50
CA LYS A 351 -13.26 6.09 -3.38
C LYS A 351 -12.72 7.06 -2.34
N ARG A 352 -12.73 8.37 -2.62
CA ARG A 352 -12.44 9.43 -1.62
C ARG A 352 -13.33 10.65 -1.89
N SER A 353 -13.53 11.50 -0.90
CA SER A 353 -14.29 12.76 -1.09
C SER A 353 -13.55 13.76 -2.00
N ASP A 354 -12.22 13.67 -2.01
CA ASP A 354 -11.28 14.56 -2.70
C ASP A 354 -10.71 14.00 -4.02
N MET A 355 -11.14 12.81 -4.44
CA MET A 355 -10.61 12.17 -5.66
C MET A 355 -10.93 13.00 -6.92
N PRO A 356 -9.96 13.19 -7.83
CA PRO A 356 -10.21 13.89 -9.09
C PRO A 356 -11.10 13.02 -9.99
N ARG A 357 -11.99 13.66 -10.75
CA ARG A 357 -12.90 12.94 -11.63
C ARG A 357 -12.25 12.71 -12.99
N TRP A 358 -11.94 11.44 -13.26
CA TRP A 358 -11.49 10.97 -14.56
C TRP A 358 -12.66 10.86 -15.54
N LEU A 359 -12.41 11.23 -16.79
CA LEU A 359 -13.38 11.26 -17.88
C LEU A 359 -12.86 10.47 -19.09
N GLU A 360 -13.78 9.80 -19.78
CA GLU A 360 -13.62 9.23 -21.13
C GLU A 360 -14.57 9.97 -22.05
N ASP A 361 -14.05 10.64 -23.09
CA ASP A 361 -14.84 11.40 -24.07
C ASP A 361 -15.85 12.39 -23.45
N GLY A 362 -15.44 12.99 -22.33
CA GLY A 362 -16.23 13.96 -21.55
C GLY A 362 -17.28 13.36 -20.61
N ALA A 363 -17.51 12.04 -20.66
CA ALA A 363 -18.34 11.30 -19.70
C ALA A 363 -17.48 10.75 -18.54
N PRO A 364 -18.06 10.40 -17.37
CA PRO A 364 -17.33 9.68 -16.32
C PRO A 364 -16.66 8.41 -16.87
N ARG A 365 -15.41 8.14 -16.45
CA ARG A 365 -14.69 6.94 -16.86
C ARG A 365 -15.48 5.66 -16.59
N ARG A 366 -15.31 4.65 -17.43
CA ARG A 366 -15.91 3.30 -17.33
C ARG A 366 -14.83 2.22 -17.27
N CYS A 367 -13.65 2.51 -17.81
CA CYS A 367 -12.55 1.58 -17.92
C CYS A 367 -11.63 1.66 -16.69
N ASN A 368 -11.37 0.49 -16.10
CA ASN A 368 -10.31 0.31 -15.12
C ASN A 368 -9.08 -0.28 -15.84
N PRO A 369 -7.99 0.49 -16.06
CA PRO A 369 -6.85 0.00 -16.83
C PRO A 369 -6.16 -1.20 -16.16
N ILE A 370 -6.27 -1.36 -14.83
CA ILE A 370 -5.72 -2.52 -14.13
C ILE A 370 -6.60 -3.74 -14.39
N THR A 371 -7.93 -3.65 -14.26
CA THR A 371 -8.83 -4.78 -14.59
C THR A 371 -8.66 -5.22 -16.06
N LEU A 372 -8.52 -4.27 -16.99
CA LEU A 372 -8.25 -4.56 -18.41
C LEU A 372 -6.93 -5.32 -18.61
N SER A 373 -5.85 -4.94 -17.93
CA SER A 373 -4.57 -5.68 -17.95
C SER A 373 -4.74 -7.12 -17.46
N VAL A 374 -5.47 -7.34 -16.36
CA VAL A 374 -5.67 -8.68 -15.81
C VAL A 374 -6.53 -9.52 -16.75
N ALA A 375 -7.57 -8.96 -17.36
CA ALA A 375 -8.38 -9.64 -18.36
C ALA A 375 -7.56 -10.05 -19.59
N ALA A 376 -6.66 -9.18 -20.06
CA ALA A 376 -5.73 -9.49 -21.16
C ALA A 376 -4.77 -10.65 -20.80
N GLU A 377 -4.21 -10.65 -19.58
CA GLU A 377 -3.37 -11.74 -19.05
C GLU A 377 -4.12 -13.08 -18.92
N ILE A 378 -5.42 -13.04 -18.61
CA ILE A 378 -6.27 -14.24 -18.54
C ILE A 378 -6.56 -14.79 -19.94
N ARG A 379 -6.85 -13.90 -20.91
CA ARG A 379 -7.09 -14.24 -22.32
C ARG A 379 -5.84 -14.73 -23.04
N GLY A 380 -4.66 -14.32 -22.56
CA GLY A 380 -3.37 -14.61 -23.20
C GLY A 380 -3.05 -13.66 -24.36
N ASP A 381 -3.62 -12.45 -24.33
CA ASP A 381 -3.32 -11.37 -25.27
C ASP A 381 -1.82 -10.99 -25.16
N ARG A 382 -1.15 -10.69 -26.28
CA ARG A 382 0.31 -10.49 -26.36
C ARG A 382 0.72 -9.35 -27.30
#